data_AF-A0A5S4GC43-F1
#
_entry.id   AF-A0A5S4GC43-F1
#
_cell.length_a   1.000
_cell.length_b   1.000
_cell.length_c   1.000
_cell.angle_alpha   90.00
_cell.angle_beta   90.00
_cell.angle_gamma   90.00
#
_symmetry.space_group_name_H-M   'P 1'
#
loop_
_entity.id
_entity.type
_entity.pdbx_description
1 polymer ?
#
loop_
_entity_poly.entity_id
_entity_poly.type
_entity_poly.pdbx_seq_one_letter_code
_entity_poly.pdbx_strand_id
1 'polypeptide(L)'
;MRKLARRALTAIAATATTAALTAAPAAADPVTYTIQNGGYLTGSNVGSLVGFGWQTGFTFECYSSVLDGWTQKDMEGNPVVDGTLDGDNVVALGNASFSSPGEPNDLCSGAYGRLQVTPVGLPWKFVATGAGTGSGPGGTTDGQLIDIQLKLHDTLLLCDVTIGGSGAGGSGGYFEAIYTNPSVLTGSDGILDVPFTETPNFTVINISGPTSCPQYYYLGEKVSIAFRYNVRRTSPVPPAAGISPTID
;
A
#
# COMPACT_ATOMS: atom_id res chain seq x y z
N MET A 1 50.46 57.90 28.75
CA MET A 1 49.87 58.67 27.63
C MET A 1 48.48 58.13 27.34
N ARG A 2 47.50 59.05 27.22
CA ARG A 2 46.19 58.95 26.53
C ARG A 2 45.24 57.82 26.98
N LYS A 3 44.25 58.07 27.85
CA LYS A 3 42.94 58.76 27.69
C LYS A 3 41.90 58.00 26.85
N LEU A 4 40.65 58.02 27.37
CA LEU A 4 39.32 57.87 26.73
C LEU A 4 38.81 56.43 26.58
N ALA A 5 37.52 56.07 26.79
CA ALA A 5 36.30 56.79 27.17
C ALA A 5 35.29 55.72 27.66
N ARG A 6 34.59 55.93 28.79
CA ARG A 6 33.16 56.32 28.86
C ARG A 6 32.22 55.70 27.81
N ARG A 7 31.29 54.87 28.35
CA ARG A 7 29.85 54.80 28.04
C ARG A 7 29.41 55.26 26.65
N ALA A 8 28.87 54.33 25.88
CA ALA A 8 27.64 54.56 25.13
C ALA A 8 26.95 53.20 24.89
N LEU A 9 26.03 52.84 25.79
CA LEU A 9 24.90 52.00 25.43
C LEU A 9 24.13 52.78 24.36
N THR A 10 24.27 52.40 23.10
CA THR A 10 23.40 52.91 22.04
C THR A 10 22.71 51.72 21.43
N ALA A 11 21.48 51.51 21.90
CA ALA A 11 20.50 50.69 21.24
C ALA A 11 20.36 51.18 19.80
N ILE A 12 20.70 50.31 18.85
CA ILE A 12 20.19 50.43 17.49
C ILE A 12 19.36 49.18 17.28
N ALA A 13 18.07 49.32 17.60
CA ALA A 13 17.02 48.46 17.11
C ALA A 13 16.99 48.61 15.58
N ALA A 14 17.76 47.77 14.88
CA ALA A 14 17.53 47.52 13.48
C ALA A 14 16.37 46.52 13.41
N THR A 15 15.15 47.04 13.38
CA THR A 15 13.99 46.32 12.82
C THR A 15 14.29 46.07 11.35
N ALA A 16 15.04 45.00 11.08
CA ALA A 16 15.04 44.36 9.79
C ALA A 16 13.69 43.66 9.68
N THR A 17 12.69 44.37 9.17
CA THR A 17 11.57 43.77 8.46
C THR A 17 12.15 42.98 7.30
N THR A 18 12.64 41.79 7.60
CA THR A 18 12.77 40.73 6.63
C THR A 18 11.34 40.45 6.20
N ALA A 19 10.94 41.10 5.10
CA ALA A 19 9.96 40.53 4.20
C ALA A 19 10.54 39.18 3.78
N ALA A 20 10.36 38.17 4.62
CA ALA A 20 10.36 36.80 4.19
C ALA A 20 9.19 36.70 3.22
N LEU A 21 9.46 37.02 1.95
CA LEU A 21 8.89 36.20 0.88
C LEU A 21 9.36 34.79 1.24
N THR A 22 8.56 34.12 2.06
CA THR A 22 8.47 32.67 2.03
C THR A 22 8.09 32.38 0.59
N ALA A 23 9.11 32.15 -0.24
CA ALA A 23 8.94 31.33 -1.42
C ALA A 23 8.33 30.06 -0.86
N ALA A 24 7.00 29.94 -0.95
CA ALA A 24 6.36 28.66 -0.80
C ALA A 24 7.17 27.74 -1.71
N PRO A 25 7.63 26.57 -1.21
CA PRO A 25 8.29 25.62 -2.09
C PRO A 25 7.39 25.51 -3.32
N ALA A 26 7.94 25.80 -4.50
CA ALA A 26 7.21 25.66 -5.75
C ALA A 26 6.56 24.29 -5.66
N ALA A 27 5.23 24.26 -5.55
CA ALA A 27 4.49 23.00 -5.52
C ALA A 27 4.98 22.28 -6.76
N ALA A 28 5.74 21.21 -6.58
CA ALA A 28 6.17 20.39 -7.70
C ALA A 28 4.90 20.06 -8.45
N ASP A 29 4.89 20.28 -9.77
CA ASP A 29 3.74 19.92 -10.57
C ASP A 29 3.33 18.49 -10.20
N PRO A 30 2.06 18.26 -9.84
CA PRO A 30 1.64 16.94 -9.38
C PRO A 30 2.05 15.93 -10.44
N VAL A 31 2.70 14.85 -10.01
CA VAL A 31 3.02 13.73 -10.91
C VAL A 31 1.70 13.28 -11.49
N THR A 32 1.55 13.36 -12.80
CA THR A 32 0.32 12.94 -13.49
C THR A 32 0.57 11.64 -14.22
N TYR A 33 -0.42 10.77 -14.23
CA TYR A 33 -0.35 9.47 -14.86
C TYR A 33 -1.49 9.30 -15.85
N THR A 34 -1.18 8.97 -17.10
CA THR A 34 -2.23 8.63 -18.07
C THR A 34 -2.52 7.15 -17.99
N ILE A 35 -3.77 6.80 -17.65
CA ILE A 35 -4.26 5.43 -17.67
C ILE A 35 -5.13 5.19 -18.90
N GLN A 36 -5.12 3.95 -19.37
CA GLN A 36 -6.06 3.41 -20.34
C GLN A 36 -6.71 2.16 -19.74
N ASN A 37 -7.98 1.93 -20.01
CA ASN A 37 -8.75 0.79 -19.46
C ASN A 37 -8.82 0.73 -17.92
N GLY A 38 -8.89 1.89 -17.27
CA GLY A 38 -9.22 2.04 -15.86
C GLY A 38 -10.69 1.69 -15.54
N GLY A 39 -11.19 2.21 -14.43
CA GLY A 39 -12.55 1.95 -13.96
C GLY A 39 -12.55 1.08 -12.70
N TYR A 40 -13.53 0.17 -12.60
CA TYR A 40 -13.54 -0.87 -11.57
C TYR A 40 -12.59 -2.01 -11.93
N LEU A 41 -11.82 -2.44 -10.94
CA LEU A 41 -10.70 -3.35 -11.08
C LEU A 41 -10.88 -4.56 -10.17
N THR A 42 -10.48 -5.73 -10.67
CA THR A 42 -10.30 -6.95 -9.87
C THR A 42 -8.88 -7.46 -10.04
N GLY A 43 -8.20 -7.75 -8.95
CA GLY A 43 -6.91 -8.43 -8.92
C GLY A 43 -7.09 -9.89 -8.49
N SER A 44 -6.41 -10.81 -9.17
CA SER A 44 -6.24 -12.19 -8.70
C SER A 44 -4.76 -12.53 -8.66
N ASN A 45 -4.31 -13.19 -7.59
CA ASN A 45 -2.89 -13.44 -7.42
C ASN A 45 -2.36 -14.43 -8.47
N VAL A 46 -1.12 -14.22 -8.90
CA VAL A 46 -0.34 -15.16 -9.70
C VAL A 46 0.65 -15.83 -8.76
N GLY A 47 0.40 -17.09 -8.40
CA GLY A 47 1.20 -17.81 -7.42
C GLY A 47 0.57 -17.76 -6.03
N SER A 48 1.25 -17.18 -5.04
CA SER A 48 0.76 -17.14 -3.66
C SER A 48 1.16 -15.84 -2.98
N LEU A 49 0.33 -15.40 -2.03
CA LEU A 49 0.71 -14.37 -1.07
C LEU A 49 1.57 -15.02 0.01
N VAL A 50 2.80 -14.56 0.19
CA VAL A 50 3.70 -15.12 1.21
C VAL A 50 4.15 -14.01 2.15
N GLY A 51 4.15 -14.29 3.44
CA GLY A 51 4.70 -13.43 4.49
C GLY A 51 5.76 -14.15 5.32
N PHE A 52 6.78 -13.41 5.74
CA PHE A 52 7.90 -13.89 6.56
C PHE A 52 8.27 -12.89 7.65
N GLY A 53 8.26 -13.33 8.91
CA GLY A 53 8.73 -12.60 10.08
C GLY A 53 10.23 -12.82 10.31
N TRP A 54 11.00 -11.74 10.37
CA TRP A 54 12.46 -11.80 10.37
C TRP A 54 13.07 -12.18 11.73
N GLN A 55 12.32 -12.10 12.83
CA GLN A 55 12.86 -12.36 14.17
C GLN A 55 12.51 -13.77 14.66
N THR A 56 11.25 -14.15 14.49
CA THR A 56 10.74 -15.46 14.92
C THR A 56 10.79 -16.50 13.81
N GLY A 57 10.93 -16.07 12.56
CA GLY A 57 10.83 -16.95 11.40
C GLY A 57 9.39 -17.41 11.12
N PHE A 58 8.36 -16.76 11.71
CA PHE A 58 6.98 -17.10 11.38
C PHE A 58 6.73 -16.89 9.88
N THR A 59 5.96 -17.78 9.28
CA THR A 59 5.56 -17.67 7.87
C THR A 59 4.07 -17.83 7.72
N PHE A 60 3.53 -17.23 6.67
CA PHE A 60 2.19 -17.55 6.19
C PHE A 60 2.15 -17.55 4.67
N GLU A 61 1.24 -18.35 4.12
CA GLU A 61 1.02 -18.48 2.69
C GLU A 61 -0.48 -18.63 2.39
N CYS A 62 -0.99 -17.79 1.50
CA CYS A 62 -2.32 -17.93 0.94
C CYS A 62 -2.21 -18.24 -0.56
N TYR A 63 -2.71 -19.41 -0.98
CA TYR A 63 -2.67 -19.83 -2.38
C TYR A 63 -3.58 -18.98 -3.29
N SER A 64 -4.64 -18.43 -2.74
CA SER A 64 -5.58 -17.57 -3.43
C SER A 64 -5.70 -16.23 -2.71
N SER A 65 -5.67 -15.16 -3.48
CA SER A 65 -5.96 -13.82 -3.04
C SER A 65 -6.68 -13.06 -4.14
N VAL A 66 -7.77 -12.40 -3.77
CA VAL A 66 -8.58 -11.59 -4.67
C VAL A 66 -8.69 -10.19 -4.10
N LEU A 67 -8.48 -9.19 -4.95
CA LEU A 67 -8.59 -7.78 -4.63
C LEU A 67 -9.69 -7.15 -5.49
N ASP A 68 -10.49 -6.27 -4.93
CA ASP A 68 -11.39 -5.41 -5.71
C ASP A 68 -11.05 -3.95 -5.45
N GLY A 69 -11.11 -3.13 -6.50
CA GLY A 69 -10.75 -1.73 -6.43
C GLY A 69 -11.34 -0.89 -7.54
N TRP A 70 -10.92 0.37 -7.57
CA TRP A 70 -11.27 1.33 -8.58
C TRP A 70 -10.13 2.33 -8.80
N THR A 71 -10.02 2.85 -10.01
CA THR A 71 -9.16 3.99 -10.31
C THR A 71 -9.65 5.26 -9.60
N GLN A 72 -8.79 6.28 -9.48
CA GLN A 72 -9.20 7.59 -8.96
C GLN A 72 -10.52 8.05 -9.59
N LYS A 73 -11.37 8.68 -8.77
CA LYS A 73 -12.70 9.14 -9.18
C LYS A 73 -12.65 10.55 -9.77
N ASP A 74 -13.47 10.78 -10.80
CA ASP A 74 -13.71 12.09 -11.39
C ASP A 74 -14.56 13.00 -10.46
N MET A 75 -14.87 14.22 -10.92
CA MET A 75 -15.66 15.19 -10.16
C MET A 75 -17.11 14.72 -9.93
N GLU A 76 -17.60 13.84 -10.80
CA GLU A 76 -18.91 13.20 -10.74
C GLU A 76 -18.92 11.96 -9.82
N GLY A 77 -17.75 11.56 -9.29
CA GLY A 77 -17.58 10.45 -8.36
C GLY A 77 -17.46 9.07 -9.02
N ASN A 78 -17.27 9.02 -10.35
CA ASN A 78 -17.09 7.80 -11.13
C ASN A 78 -15.60 7.48 -11.30
N PRO A 79 -15.18 6.21 -11.26
CA PRO A 79 -13.81 5.85 -11.56
C PRO A 79 -13.41 6.26 -12.98
N VAL A 80 -12.26 6.92 -13.12
CA VAL A 80 -11.75 7.34 -14.43
C VAL A 80 -11.35 6.11 -15.24
N VAL A 81 -11.95 5.97 -16.42
CA VAL A 81 -11.70 4.85 -17.34
C VAL A 81 -10.49 5.13 -18.22
N ASP A 82 -10.46 6.29 -18.87
CA ASP A 82 -9.35 6.72 -19.71
C ASP A 82 -9.04 8.19 -19.41
N GLY A 83 -7.76 8.52 -19.32
CA GLY A 83 -7.34 9.90 -19.12
C GLY A 83 -6.25 10.05 -18.07
N THR A 84 -6.10 11.29 -17.60
CA THR A 84 -5.05 11.64 -16.65
C THR A 84 -5.56 11.51 -15.22
N LEU A 85 -4.77 10.81 -14.40
CA LEU A 85 -4.91 10.68 -12.97
C LEU A 85 -3.84 11.52 -12.28
N ASP A 86 -4.16 11.98 -11.08
CA ASP A 86 -3.16 12.47 -10.17
C ASP A 86 -2.35 11.28 -9.65
N GLY A 87 -1.05 11.46 -9.47
CA GLY A 87 -0.14 10.42 -8.97
C GLY A 87 -0.50 9.96 -7.55
N ASP A 88 -1.28 10.77 -6.83
CA ASP A 88 -1.83 10.43 -5.53
C ASP A 88 -3.12 9.61 -5.68
N ASN A 89 -3.13 8.40 -5.14
CA ASN A 89 -4.30 7.52 -5.08
C ASN A 89 -4.83 7.08 -6.46
N VAL A 90 -3.91 6.79 -7.38
CA VAL A 90 -4.17 6.29 -8.75
C VAL A 90 -5.17 5.14 -8.75
N VAL A 91 -5.04 4.21 -7.79
CA VAL A 91 -6.00 3.11 -7.55
C VAL A 91 -6.29 3.02 -6.06
N ALA A 92 -7.55 2.76 -5.72
CA ALA A 92 -7.99 2.37 -4.38
C ALA A 92 -8.51 0.93 -4.39
N LEU A 93 -8.04 0.10 -3.46
CA LEU A 93 -8.48 -1.27 -3.23
C LEU A 93 -9.48 -1.28 -2.08
N GLY A 94 -10.76 -1.46 -2.38
CA GLY A 94 -11.83 -1.42 -1.39
C GLY A 94 -12.16 -2.75 -0.75
N ASN A 95 -11.70 -3.85 -1.34
CA ASN A 95 -11.89 -5.19 -0.80
C ASN A 95 -10.66 -6.05 -1.07
N ALA A 96 -10.41 -6.99 -0.16
CA ALA A 96 -9.38 -8.00 -0.30
C ALA A 96 -9.85 -9.29 0.39
N SER A 97 -9.54 -10.44 -0.19
CA SER A 97 -9.84 -11.73 0.41
C SER A 97 -8.66 -12.66 0.19
N PHE A 98 -8.38 -13.48 1.20
CA PHE A 98 -7.22 -14.36 1.21
C PHE A 98 -7.67 -15.75 1.64
N SER A 99 -7.26 -16.77 0.90
CA SER A 99 -7.64 -18.15 1.18
C SER A 99 -6.60 -19.14 0.64
N SER A 100 -6.71 -20.39 1.07
CA SER A 100 -6.00 -21.53 0.47
C SER A 100 -7.00 -22.62 0.15
N PRO A 101 -7.62 -22.59 -1.05
CA PRO A 101 -8.66 -23.54 -1.42
C PRO A 101 -8.21 -24.99 -1.26
N GLY A 102 -9.03 -25.80 -0.58
CA GLY A 102 -8.73 -27.20 -0.29
C GLY A 102 -8.06 -27.43 1.07
N GLU A 103 -7.72 -26.35 1.79
CA GLU A 103 -7.34 -26.42 3.21
C GLU A 103 -8.56 -26.38 4.13
N PRO A 104 -8.44 -26.85 5.40
CA PRO A 104 -9.52 -26.75 6.36
C PRO A 104 -10.06 -25.32 6.50
N ASN A 105 -11.35 -25.14 6.20
CA ASN A 105 -12.05 -23.85 6.15
C ASN A 105 -11.41 -22.83 5.19
N ASP A 106 -10.70 -23.30 4.17
CA ASP A 106 -9.97 -22.50 3.17
C ASP A 106 -9.01 -21.47 3.78
N LEU A 107 -8.52 -21.73 5.00
CA LEU A 107 -7.60 -20.85 5.71
C LEU A 107 -6.19 -20.95 5.14
N CYS A 108 -5.45 -19.85 5.22
CA CYS A 108 -4.07 -19.80 4.79
C CYS A 108 -3.18 -20.73 5.61
N SER A 109 -2.10 -21.20 5.01
CA SER A 109 -1.06 -21.96 5.70
C SER A 109 -0.23 -21.03 6.57
N GLY A 110 0.14 -21.49 7.77
CA GLY A 110 1.01 -20.78 8.70
C GLY A 110 2.06 -21.71 9.30
N ALA A 111 3.16 -21.15 9.78
CA ALA A 111 4.25 -21.91 10.41
C ALA A 111 3.77 -22.78 11.59
N TYR A 112 2.75 -22.32 12.31
CA TYR A 112 2.23 -22.97 13.51
C TYR A 112 0.83 -23.56 13.33
N GLY A 113 0.26 -23.54 12.12
CA GLY A 113 -1.08 -24.06 11.87
C GLY A 113 -1.79 -23.40 10.69
N ARG A 114 -3.10 -23.21 10.82
CA ARG A 114 -3.91 -22.48 9.84
C ARG A 114 -4.14 -21.06 10.33
N LEU A 115 -4.00 -20.11 9.39
CA LEU A 115 -4.10 -18.68 9.62
C LEU A 115 -5.29 -18.10 8.85
N GLN A 116 -6.16 -17.40 9.57
CA GLN A 116 -7.13 -16.53 8.93
C GLN A 116 -6.46 -15.17 8.69
N VAL A 117 -6.28 -14.80 7.42
CA VAL A 117 -5.71 -13.51 7.02
C VAL A 117 -6.85 -12.58 6.62
N THR A 118 -6.99 -11.46 7.33
CA THR A 118 -8.07 -10.49 7.13
C THR A 118 -7.49 -9.12 6.79
N PRO A 119 -7.94 -8.44 5.73
CA PRO A 119 -7.53 -7.07 5.47
C PRO A 119 -8.11 -6.12 6.52
N VAL A 120 -7.34 -5.10 6.88
CA VAL A 120 -7.75 -4.04 7.79
C VAL A 120 -7.40 -2.70 7.17
N GLY A 121 -8.15 -1.63 7.51
CA GLY A 121 -7.81 -0.28 7.07
C GLY A 121 -8.08 -0.02 5.58
N LEU A 122 -9.01 -0.76 4.97
CA LEU A 122 -9.44 -0.50 3.59
C LEU A 122 -10.16 0.87 3.48
N PRO A 123 -10.05 1.59 2.35
CA PRO A 123 -9.35 1.16 1.15
C PRO A 123 -7.83 1.41 1.20
N TRP A 124 -7.06 0.46 0.71
CA TRP A 124 -5.62 0.63 0.47
C TRP A 124 -5.40 1.36 -0.86
N LYS A 125 -4.27 2.04 -1.04
CA LYS A 125 -4.11 2.95 -2.18
C LYS A 125 -2.78 2.77 -2.88
N PHE A 126 -2.78 2.79 -4.20
CA PHE A 126 -1.58 2.86 -5.00
C PHE A 126 -1.25 4.32 -5.31
N VAL A 127 -0.06 4.75 -4.94
CA VAL A 127 0.49 6.09 -5.19
C VAL A 127 1.65 5.94 -6.17
N ALA A 128 1.57 6.59 -7.32
CA ALA A 128 2.65 6.55 -8.30
C ALA A 128 3.81 7.43 -7.82
N THR A 129 5.04 6.89 -7.87
CA THR A 129 6.25 7.61 -7.44
C THR A 129 7.03 8.23 -8.61
N GLY A 130 6.55 8.01 -9.85
CA GLY A 130 6.97 8.74 -11.04
C GLY A 130 8.13 8.14 -11.84
N ALA A 131 8.75 7.05 -11.38
CA ALA A 131 9.67 6.25 -12.19
C ALA A 131 8.84 5.24 -13.02
N GLY A 132 9.01 5.22 -14.34
CA GLY A 132 8.22 4.36 -15.21
C GLY A 132 8.65 4.46 -16.66
N THR A 133 8.35 3.43 -17.46
CA THR A 133 8.76 3.36 -18.87
C THR A 133 7.79 4.07 -19.82
N GLY A 134 6.64 4.55 -19.33
CA GLY A 134 5.66 5.35 -20.07
C GLY A 134 4.21 4.83 -19.96
N SER A 135 3.27 5.51 -20.62
CA SER A 135 1.81 5.22 -20.58
C SER A 135 1.29 4.34 -21.73
N GLY A 136 2.18 3.80 -22.57
CA GLY A 136 1.82 2.92 -23.68
C GLY A 136 1.58 1.46 -23.25
N PRO A 137 1.18 0.58 -24.19
CA PRO A 137 1.09 -0.86 -23.93
C PRO A 137 2.39 -1.44 -23.39
N GLY A 138 2.30 -2.23 -22.32
CA GLY A 138 3.47 -2.76 -21.59
C GLY A 138 4.28 -1.71 -20.82
N GLY A 139 3.84 -0.45 -20.80
CA GLY A 139 4.43 0.61 -19.99
C GLY A 139 4.29 0.30 -18.51
N THR A 140 5.35 0.58 -17.76
CA THR A 140 5.45 0.33 -16.33
C THR A 140 5.31 1.62 -15.54
N THR A 141 4.83 1.49 -14.31
CA THR A 141 4.64 2.59 -13.37
C THR A 141 5.05 2.10 -12.00
N ASP A 142 6.14 2.66 -11.50
CA ASP A 142 6.59 2.43 -10.15
C ASP A 142 5.72 3.24 -9.20
N GLY A 143 5.38 2.63 -8.08
CA GLY A 143 4.57 3.25 -7.06
C GLY A 143 4.64 2.52 -5.74
N GLN A 144 3.78 2.95 -4.84
CA GLN A 144 3.67 2.43 -3.50
C GLN A 144 2.22 2.08 -3.19
N LEU A 145 1.98 0.84 -2.76
CA LEU A 145 0.69 0.47 -2.20
C LEU A 145 0.69 0.78 -0.70
N ILE A 146 0.05 1.88 -0.30
CA ILE A 146 0.07 2.44 1.05
C ILE A 146 -1.15 2.05 1.88
N ASP A 147 -1.07 2.35 3.18
CA ASP A 147 -2.13 2.12 4.19
C ASP A 147 -2.50 0.65 4.39
N ILE A 148 -1.62 -0.25 3.97
CA ILE A 148 -1.82 -1.69 4.09
C ILE A 148 -1.76 -2.11 5.56
N GLN A 149 -2.76 -2.87 6.00
CA GLN A 149 -2.74 -3.59 7.26
C GLN A 149 -3.41 -4.95 7.12
N LEU A 150 -2.81 -5.97 7.71
CA LEU A 150 -3.40 -7.31 7.78
C LEU A 150 -3.54 -7.73 9.24
N LYS A 151 -4.66 -8.39 9.56
CA LYS A 151 -4.83 -9.14 10.80
C LYS A 151 -4.69 -10.62 10.50
N LEU A 152 -3.78 -11.28 11.22
CA LEU A 152 -3.54 -12.71 11.18
C LEU A 152 -4.15 -13.32 12.45
N HIS A 153 -5.06 -14.27 12.29
CA HIS A 153 -5.57 -15.07 13.40
C HIS A 153 -5.08 -16.51 13.29
N ASP A 154 -4.21 -16.92 14.20
CA ASP A 154 -3.68 -18.27 14.32
C ASP A 154 -4.66 -19.15 15.08
N THR A 155 -5.22 -20.12 14.38
CA THR A 155 -6.28 -20.98 14.93
C THR A 155 -5.77 -21.99 15.96
N LEU A 156 -4.49 -22.36 15.92
CA LEU A 156 -3.92 -23.32 16.88
C LEU A 156 -3.48 -22.59 18.16
N LEU A 157 -2.83 -21.43 17.99
CA LEU A 157 -2.33 -20.63 19.10
C LEU A 157 -3.42 -19.72 19.70
N LEU A 158 -4.56 -19.58 19.02
CA LEU A 158 -5.63 -18.62 19.34
C LEU A 158 -5.07 -17.18 19.45
N CYS A 159 -4.16 -16.86 18.54
CA CYS A 159 -3.38 -15.64 18.57
C CYS A 159 -3.80 -14.69 17.45
N ASP A 160 -4.05 -13.43 17.79
CA ASP A 160 -4.31 -12.36 16.85
C ASP A 160 -3.07 -11.47 16.73
N VAL A 161 -2.57 -11.31 15.51
CA VAL A 161 -1.41 -10.47 15.19
C VAL A 161 -1.82 -9.47 14.13
N THR A 162 -1.59 -8.19 14.38
CA THR A 162 -1.78 -7.16 13.36
C THR A 162 -0.42 -6.75 12.82
N ILE A 163 -0.26 -6.83 11.51
CA ILE A 163 0.88 -6.30 10.78
C ILE A 163 0.45 -5.09 9.99
N GLY A 164 1.27 -4.04 10.03
CA GLY A 164 1.00 -2.78 9.35
C GLY A 164 2.30 -2.02 9.13
N GLY A 165 2.17 -0.73 8.84
CA GLY A 165 3.32 0.12 8.62
C GLY A 165 4.26 0.28 9.80
N SER A 166 5.51 0.63 9.49
CA SER A 166 6.51 0.97 10.50
C SER A 166 6.29 2.35 11.15
N GLY A 167 5.31 3.14 10.71
CA GLY A 167 4.94 4.42 11.32
C GLY A 167 4.14 4.27 12.61
N ALA A 168 4.06 5.34 13.39
CA ALA A 168 3.37 5.35 14.68
C ALA A 168 1.88 4.99 14.52
N GLY A 169 1.43 3.92 15.17
CA GLY A 169 0.05 3.43 15.08
C GLY A 169 -0.24 2.51 13.89
N GLY A 170 0.79 2.06 13.16
CA GLY A 170 0.62 1.18 12.00
C GLY A 170 0.25 1.87 10.69
N SER A 171 0.22 3.20 10.68
CA SER A 171 0.09 4.00 9.47
C SER A 171 1.43 4.09 8.74
N GLY A 172 1.40 4.17 7.40
CA GLY A 172 2.61 4.29 6.57
C GLY A 172 3.28 2.96 6.20
N GLY A 173 2.52 1.85 6.21
CA GLY A 173 2.98 0.59 5.64
C GLY A 173 2.80 0.66 4.15
N TYR A 174 3.87 0.42 3.42
CA TYR A 174 3.79 0.44 1.97
C TYR A 174 4.50 -0.76 1.36
N PHE A 175 3.98 -1.20 0.24
CA PHE A 175 4.71 -2.04 -0.70
C PHE A 175 5.28 -1.17 -1.79
N GLU A 176 6.56 -1.32 -2.11
CA GLU A 176 6.99 -0.96 -3.45
C GLU A 176 6.28 -1.87 -4.43
N ALA A 177 5.65 -1.26 -5.42
CA ALA A 177 4.81 -1.96 -6.36
C ALA A 177 5.06 -1.40 -7.76
N ILE A 178 5.06 -2.30 -8.75
CA ILE A 178 5.15 -1.93 -10.16
C ILE A 178 3.84 -2.32 -10.81
N TYR A 179 3.14 -1.35 -11.37
CA TYR A 179 2.02 -1.61 -12.25
C TYR A 179 2.49 -1.64 -13.70
N THR A 180 2.11 -2.67 -14.45
CA THR A 180 2.41 -2.83 -15.87
C THR A 180 1.10 -2.83 -16.65
N ASN A 181 0.99 -1.91 -17.61
CA ASN A 181 -0.15 -1.86 -18.53
C ASN A 181 -0.22 -3.13 -19.39
N PRO A 182 -1.42 -3.52 -19.84
CA PRO A 182 -1.59 -4.60 -20.81
C PRO A 182 -0.67 -4.41 -22.03
N SER A 183 -0.10 -5.49 -22.55
CA SER A 183 0.84 -5.47 -23.68
C SER A 183 0.18 -5.12 -25.02
N VAL A 184 -1.14 -5.15 -25.08
CA VAL A 184 -1.97 -4.74 -26.22
C VAL A 184 -3.10 -3.83 -25.74
N LEU A 185 -3.45 -2.80 -26.52
CA LEU A 185 -4.49 -1.82 -26.18
C LEU A 185 -5.88 -2.44 -25.94
N THR A 186 -6.12 -3.62 -26.52
CA THR A 186 -7.35 -4.41 -26.36
C THR A 186 -7.24 -5.48 -25.28
N GLY A 187 -6.12 -5.53 -24.54
CA GLY A 187 -5.88 -6.50 -23.48
C GLY A 187 -6.53 -6.03 -22.19
N SER A 188 -7.22 -6.95 -21.51
CA SER A 188 -7.96 -6.66 -20.27
C SER A 188 -7.08 -6.73 -19.02
N ASP A 189 -5.86 -7.27 -19.14
CA ASP A 189 -5.07 -7.78 -18.01
C ASP A 189 -3.77 -6.98 -17.85
N GLY A 190 -3.74 -6.06 -16.88
CA GLY A 190 -2.52 -5.45 -16.36
C GLY A 190 -1.87 -6.34 -15.29
N ILE A 191 -0.65 -6.03 -14.88
CA ILE A 191 0.05 -6.76 -13.82
C ILE A 191 0.43 -5.77 -12.72
N LEU A 192 0.02 -6.06 -11.48
CA LEU A 192 0.54 -5.40 -10.28
C LEU A 192 1.52 -6.34 -9.59
N ASP A 193 2.78 -5.93 -9.51
CA ASP A 193 3.85 -6.74 -8.95
C ASP A 193 4.38 -6.12 -7.66
N VAL A 194 4.39 -6.87 -6.57
CA VAL A 194 5.04 -6.52 -5.31
C VAL A 194 6.14 -7.55 -5.07
N PRO A 195 7.36 -7.26 -5.55
CA PRO A 195 8.45 -8.21 -5.46
C PRO A 195 8.83 -8.45 -4.00
N PHE A 196 9.33 -9.65 -3.71
CA PHE A 196 9.94 -9.91 -2.43
C PHE A 196 11.22 -9.08 -2.30
N THR A 197 11.26 -8.19 -1.31
CA THR A 197 12.41 -7.37 -0.99
C THR A 197 13.13 -7.92 0.23
N GLU A 198 14.46 -7.86 0.22
CA GLU A 198 15.29 -8.16 1.40
C GLU A 198 15.08 -7.11 2.52
N THR A 199 14.50 -5.95 2.18
CA THR A 199 14.10 -4.94 3.15
C THR A 199 12.68 -5.25 3.63
N PRO A 200 12.42 -5.34 4.95
CA PRO A 200 11.09 -5.55 5.48
C PRO A 200 10.18 -4.35 5.25
N ASN A 201 8.96 -4.61 4.78
CA ASN A 201 8.00 -3.58 4.40
C ASN A 201 6.93 -3.35 5.51
N PHE A 202 6.86 -4.26 6.47
CA PHE A 202 5.84 -4.28 7.53
C PHE A 202 6.46 -4.45 8.91
N THR A 203 5.67 -4.12 9.92
CA THR A 203 6.00 -4.35 11.32
C THR A 203 4.78 -4.95 12.03
N VAL A 204 5.01 -5.87 12.95
CA VAL A 204 3.97 -6.32 13.89
C VAL A 204 3.66 -5.17 14.85
N ILE A 205 2.45 -4.64 14.77
CA ILE A 205 2.02 -3.44 15.51
C ILE A 205 1.08 -3.76 16.67
N ASN A 206 0.51 -4.95 16.68
CA ASN A 206 -0.33 -5.42 17.78
C ASN A 206 -0.29 -6.94 17.88
N ILE A 207 -0.35 -7.46 19.10
CA ILE A 207 -0.49 -8.88 19.41
C ILE A 207 -1.51 -9.00 20.54
N SER A 208 -2.50 -9.86 20.36
CA SER A 208 -3.50 -10.18 21.38
C SER A 208 -3.81 -11.68 21.38
N GLY A 209 -4.05 -12.24 22.56
CA GLY A 209 -4.34 -13.67 22.73
C GLY A 209 -3.81 -14.22 24.05
N PRO A 210 -3.68 -15.55 24.18
CA PRO A 210 -3.08 -16.18 25.35
C PRO A 210 -1.65 -15.69 25.61
N THR A 211 -1.17 -15.83 26.84
CA THR A 211 0.16 -15.40 27.27
C THR A 211 1.32 -16.10 26.53
N SER A 212 1.06 -17.17 25.78
CA SER A 212 2.02 -17.87 24.92
C SER A 212 2.26 -17.20 23.57
N CYS A 213 1.37 -16.32 23.10
CA CYS A 213 1.50 -15.60 21.82
C CYS A 213 2.88 -14.95 21.58
N PRO A 214 3.47 -14.24 22.56
CA PRO A 214 4.73 -13.52 22.35
C PRO A 214 5.96 -14.43 22.14
N GLN A 215 5.81 -15.75 22.26
CA GLN A 215 6.89 -16.70 21.93
C GLN A 215 6.97 -16.97 20.43
N TYR A 216 5.90 -16.68 19.68
CA TYR A 216 5.76 -17.00 18.26
C TYR A 216 5.70 -15.75 17.37
N TYR A 217 5.40 -14.59 17.97
CA TYR A 217 5.31 -13.30 17.31
C TYR A 217 5.89 -12.22 18.24
N TYR A 218 6.69 -11.28 17.74
CA TYR A 218 7.18 -10.15 18.55
C TYR A 218 6.57 -8.83 18.13
N LEU A 219 6.16 -8.01 19.11
CA LEU A 219 5.77 -6.63 18.83
C LEU A 219 6.99 -5.86 18.31
N GLY A 220 6.83 -5.15 17.20
CA GLY A 220 7.94 -4.48 16.50
C GLY A 220 8.72 -5.40 15.57
N GLU A 221 8.37 -6.68 15.46
CA GLU A 221 8.98 -7.61 14.51
C GLU A 221 8.80 -7.11 13.09
N LYS A 222 9.86 -7.19 12.31
CA LYS A 222 9.87 -6.83 10.89
C LYS A 222 9.35 -7.98 10.04
N VAL A 223 8.51 -7.65 9.07
CA VAL A 223 7.82 -8.62 8.22
C VAL A 223 7.99 -8.23 6.76
N SER A 224 8.39 -9.19 5.92
CA SER A 224 8.34 -9.07 4.46
C SER A 224 7.10 -9.79 3.94
N ILE A 225 6.39 -9.17 3.02
CA ILE A 225 5.26 -9.80 2.31
C ILE A 225 5.47 -9.55 0.82
N ALA A 226 5.19 -10.56 0.01
CA ALA A 226 5.28 -10.49 -1.44
C ALA A 226 4.04 -11.09 -2.09
N PHE A 227 3.69 -10.54 -3.25
CA PHE A 227 2.60 -11.03 -4.08
C PHE A 227 2.67 -10.44 -5.48
N ARG A 228 1.98 -11.10 -6.41
CA ARG A 228 1.78 -10.61 -7.76
C ARG A 228 0.32 -10.78 -8.13
N TYR A 229 -0.29 -9.79 -8.77
CA TYR A 229 -1.68 -9.83 -9.20
C TYR A 229 -1.81 -9.60 -10.71
N ASN A 230 -2.66 -10.40 -11.35
CA ASN A 230 -3.27 -10.02 -12.63
C ASN A 230 -4.45 -9.10 -12.32
N VAL A 231 -4.40 -7.88 -12.85
CA VAL A 231 -5.42 -6.84 -12.65
C VAL A 231 -6.29 -6.75 -13.90
N ARG A 232 -7.59 -6.93 -13.72
CA ARG A 232 -8.59 -6.90 -14.79
C ARG A 232 -9.61 -5.80 -14.57
N ARG A 233 -10.05 -5.16 -15.64
CA ARG A 233 -11.21 -4.29 -15.62
C ARG A 233 -12.49 -5.13 -15.64
N THR A 234 -13.42 -4.87 -14.71
CA THR A 234 -14.69 -5.60 -14.64
C THR A 234 -15.86 -4.85 -15.27
N SER A 235 -15.88 -3.51 -15.23
CA SER A 235 -16.91 -2.68 -15.89
C SER A 235 -16.57 -1.18 -15.82
N PRO A 236 -17.02 -0.34 -16.78
CA PRO A 236 -17.10 1.12 -16.59
C PRO A 236 -18.16 1.57 -15.56
N VAL A 237 -19.12 0.70 -15.25
CA VAL A 237 -20.26 0.98 -14.37
C VAL A 237 -20.01 0.28 -13.02
N PRO A 238 -20.35 0.90 -11.88
CA PRO A 238 -20.24 0.23 -10.57
C PRO A 238 -20.85 -1.16 -10.60
N PRO A 239 -20.16 -2.21 -10.08
CA PRO A 239 -20.82 -3.47 -9.85
C PRO A 239 -22.05 -3.20 -8.97
N ALA A 240 -23.22 -3.69 -9.42
CA ALA A 240 -24.44 -3.55 -8.64
C ALA A 240 -24.18 -4.10 -7.23
N ALA A 241 -24.57 -3.36 -6.20
CA ALA A 241 -24.31 -3.73 -4.81
C ALA A 241 -24.78 -5.18 -4.56
N GLY A 242 -23.84 -6.08 -4.24
CA GLY A 242 -24.10 -7.49 -3.98
C GLY A 242 -23.73 -8.48 -5.10
N ILE A 243 -23.19 -8.02 -6.23
CA ILE A 243 -22.63 -8.91 -7.25
C ILE A 243 -21.11 -8.89 -7.13
N SER A 244 -20.55 -9.89 -6.44
CA SER A 244 -19.13 -10.21 -6.58
C SER A 244 -18.94 -10.76 -8.00
N PRO A 245 -18.05 -10.18 -8.83
CA PRO A 245 -17.81 -10.69 -10.17
C PRO A 245 -17.31 -12.13 -10.02
N THR A 246 -18.10 -13.07 -10.52
CA THR A 246 -17.69 -14.47 -10.62
C THR A 246 -16.61 -14.51 -11.70
N ILE A 247 -15.37 -14.75 -11.29
CA ILE A 247 -14.25 -14.96 -12.19
C ILE A 247 -14.23 -16.46 -12.51
N ASP A 248 -14.47 -16.81 -13.77
CA ASP A 248 -14.21 -18.15 -14.33
C ASP A 248 -12.69 -18.43 -14.41
#